data_AF-A0A7K9T9Y3-F1
#
_entry.id   AF-A0A7K9T9Y3-F1
#
_cell.length_a   1.000
_cell.length_b   1.000
_cell.length_c   1.000
_cell.angle_alpha   90.00
_cell.angle_beta   90.00
_cell.angle_gamma   90.00
#
_symmetry.space_group_name_H-M   'P 1'
#
loop_
_entity.id
_entity.type
_entity.pdbx_description
1 polymer ?
#
loop_
_entity_poly.entity_id
_entity_poly.type
_entity_poly.pdbx_seq_one_letter_code
_entity_poly.pdbx_strand_id
1 'polypeptide(L)'
;PQPEQQILSSKLECVQSVKDGVLAEAKCTESNLVTLFSQKGSGAKTQTQSSLKLFQVETETLYEKVDSKDLYVTSMLYEREETEREVTGGEVTELVWKLCLAHSATFEAADLFMTLVFELRHLSLEALKVLWQRSSFKCRDNWQPLVDALPSCATEACVVLMKEIIASGEAEEDKVEYFFWSLSFIPKPTSGMIESLAPLLNSPGARQSCFLGITALLHRFCSAYSPCDGVPAVQTVTRTLGTFLRGNCTVQDSEQLSEMQLVLKAIGNAGLAAASLAPVLSSCASLGSNPMEIRLAAIQAFRRIPCSAR
;
A
#
# COMPACT_ATOMS: atom_id res chain seq x y z
N PRO A 1 -14.62 -14.08 -22.31
CA PRO A 1 -14.32 -12.78 -21.66
C PRO A 1 -15.61 -12.12 -21.19
N GLN A 2 -15.92 -12.20 -19.89
CA GLN A 2 -17.00 -11.38 -19.32
C GLN A 2 -16.55 -9.91 -19.39
N PRO A 3 -17.43 -8.96 -19.76
CA PRO A 3 -17.09 -7.55 -19.76
C PRO A 3 -16.69 -7.15 -18.34
N GLU A 4 -15.59 -6.41 -18.21
CA GLU A 4 -15.16 -5.83 -16.94
C GLU A 4 -16.36 -5.12 -16.31
N GLN A 5 -16.76 -5.59 -15.13
CA GLN A 5 -17.92 -5.05 -14.47
C GLN A 5 -17.55 -3.67 -13.93
N GLN A 6 -18.02 -2.62 -14.58
CA GLN A 6 -17.75 -1.25 -14.17
C GLN A 6 -18.35 -0.99 -12.79
N ILE A 7 -17.50 -0.97 -11.76
CA ILE A 7 -17.89 -0.85 -10.34
C ILE A 7 -18.45 0.56 -10.04
N LEU A 8 -17.91 1.58 -10.71
CA LEU A 8 -18.32 2.98 -10.57
C LEU A 8 -18.71 3.55 -11.93
N SER A 9 -19.95 4.04 -12.02
CA SER A 9 -20.45 4.80 -13.17
C SER A 9 -20.70 6.25 -12.75
N SER A 10 -19.91 7.16 -13.30
CA SER A 10 -19.99 8.61 -13.04
C SER A 10 -20.51 9.35 -14.26
N LYS A 11 -21.39 10.33 -14.06
CA LYS A 11 -21.95 11.17 -15.12
C LYS A 11 -22.12 12.60 -14.61
N LEU A 12 -21.65 13.58 -15.39
CA LEU A 12 -21.85 15.01 -15.14
C LEU A 12 -22.52 15.64 -16.36
N GLU A 13 -23.65 16.33 -16.13
CA GLU A 13 -24.36 17.10 -17.15
C GLU A 13 -24.50 18.54 -16.69
N CYS A 14 -24.00 19.49 -17.47
CA CYS A 14 -24.11 20.91 -17.20
C CYS A 14 -24.82 21.63 -18.35
N VAL A 15 -25.80 22.46 -18.01
CA VAL A 15 -26.49 23.38 -18.94
C VAL A 15 -26.12 24.80 -18.55
N GLN A 16 -25.51 25.52 -19.49
CA GLN A 16 -25.06 26.90 -19.30
C GLN A 16 -25.82 27.84 -20.24
N SER A 17 -26.16 29.02 -19.74
CA SER A 17 -26.77 30.12 -20.48
C SER A 17 -25.83 31.31 -20.42
N VAL A 18 -25.34 31.75 -21.57
CA VAL A 18 -24.43 32.87 -21.71
C VAL A 18 -25.16 34.00 -22.42
N LYS A 19 -25.14 35.20 -21.84
CA LYS A 19 -25.74 36.42 -22.40
C LYS A 19 -24.66 37.50 -22.45
N ASP A 20 -24.50 38.12 -23.62
CA ASP A 20 -23.53 39.22 -23.83
C ASP A 20 -22.09 38.85 -23.40
N GLY A 21 -21.69 37.58 -23.61
CA GLY A 21 -20.38 37.07 -23.21
C GLY A 21 -20.22 36.75 -21.72
N VAL A 22 -21.27 36.94 -20.91
CA VAL A 22 -21.29 36.68 -19.47
C VAL A 22 -22.15 35.46 -19.14
N LEU A 23 -21.68 34.61 -18.25
CA LEU A 23 -22.44 33.46 -17.76
C LEU A 23 -23.65 33.93 -16.93
N ALA A 24 -24.86 33.79 -17.50
CA ALA A 24 -26.11 34.20 -16.86
C ALA A 24 -26.67 33.12 -15.93
N GLU A 25 -26.56 31.85 -16.31
CA GLU A 25 -26.99 30.72 -15.49
C GLU A 25 -26.16 29.48 -15.83
N ALA A 26 -25.82 28.67 -14.82
CA ALA A 26 -25.27 27.32 -14.99
C ALA A 26 -25.98 26.36 -14.05
N LYS A 27 -26.48 25.25 -14.57
CA LYS A 27 -27.08 24.16 -13.80
C LYS A 27 -26.35 22.87 -14.13
N CYS A 28 -25.72 22.27 -13.13
CA CYS A 28 -25.01 21.02 -13.25
C CYS A 28 -25.68 19.93 -12.41
N THR A 29 -25.79 18.73 -12.97
CA THR A 29 -26.20 17.52 -12.26
C THR A 29 -25.11 16.49 -12.40
N GLU A 30 -24.51 16.10 -11.28
CA GLU A 30 -23.56 15.02 -11.17
C GLU A 30 -24.25 13.79 -10.57
N SER A 31 -23.97 12.60 -11.10
CA SER A 31 -24.43 11.34 -10.52
C SER A 31 -23.32 10.30 -10.52
N ASN A 32 -23.08 9.69 -9.37
CA ASN A 32 -22.14 8.60 -9.21
C ASN A 32 -22.89 7.37 -8.70
N LEU A 33 -22.85 6.27 -9.45
CA LEU A 33 -23.47 5.01 -9.10
C LEU A 33 -22.38 3.97 -8.84
N VAL A 34 -22.35 3.45 -7.62
CA VAL A 34 -21.47 2.35 -7.22
C VAL A 34 -22.27 1.06 -7.19
N THR A 35 -21.87 0.07 -7.99
CA THR A 35 -22.48 -1.27 -8.04
C THR A 35 -21.44 -2.32 -7.65
N LEU A 36 -21.48 -2.75 -6.39
CA LEU A 36 -20.52 -3.73 -5.82
C LEU A 36 -20.90 -5.18 -6.14
N PHE A 37 -22.18 -5.46 -6.37
CA PHE A 37 -22.68 -6.81 -6.63
C PHE A 37 -23.39 -6.87 -7.98
N SER A 38 -23.23 -7.98 -8.70
CA SER A 38 -23.84 -8.21 -10.03
C SER A 38 -25.37 -8.36 -10.01
N GLN A 39 -25.99 -8.35 -8.82
CA GLN A 39 -27.43 -8.39 -8.69
C GLN A 39 -28.05 -7.02 -9.03
N LYS A 40 -29.00 -7.03 -9.97
CA LYS A 40 -29.80 -5.85 -10.32
C LYS A 40 -30.48 -5.30 -9.05
N GLY A 41 -30.22 -4.03 -8.74
CA GLY A 41 -30.82 -3.32 -7.60
C GLY A 41 -29.91 -3.15 -6.38
N SER A 42 -28.69 -3.70 -6.39
CA SER A 42 -27.71 -3.50 -5.31
C SER A 42 -26.66 -2.46 -5.73
N GLY A 43 -26.81 -1.22 -5.24
CA GLY A 43 -25.85 -0.16 -5.47
C GLY A 43 -26.17 1.12 -4.69
N ALA A 44 -25.17 1.96 -4.49
CA ALA A 44 -25.32 3.28 -3.87
C ALA A 44 -25.22 4.36 -4.95
N LYS A 45 -26.20 5.27 -4.99
CA LYS A 45 -26.18 6.42 -5.90
C LYS A 45 -26.02 7.70 -5.10
N THR A 46 -25.00 8.47 -5.42
CA THR A 46 -24.91 9.89 -5.00
C THR A 46 -25.30 10.77 -6.18
N GLN A 47 -26.00 11.86 -5.88
CA GLN A 47 -26.41 12.85 -6.88
C GLN A 47 -26.19 14.26 -6.31
N THR A 48 -25.43 15.06 -7.04
CA THR A 48 -25.13 16.45 -6.66
C THR A 48 -25.75 17.36 -7.71
N GLN A 49 -26.46 18.41 -7.26
CA GLN A 49 -27.01 19.44 -8.13
C GLN A 49 -26.41 20.79 -7.75
N SER A 50 -25.85 21.49 -8.72
CA SER A 50 -25.24 22.81 -8.53
C SER A 50 -25.91 23.80 -9.45
N SER A 51 -26.32 24.96 -8.92
CA SER A 51 -26.94 26.03 -9.70
C SER A 51 -26.25 27.35 -9.38
N LEU A 52 -25.72 28.00 -10.41
CA LEU A 52 -25.15 29.34 -10.37
C LEU A 52 -26.02 30.24 -11.23
N LYS A 53 -26.42 31.41 -10.71
CA LYS A 53 -27.24 32.38 -11.44
C LYS A 53 -26.73 33.79 -11.22
N LEU A 54 -26.55 34.52 -12.31
CA LEU A 54 -26.21 35.93 -12.27
C LEU A 54 -27.45 36.73 -11.89
N PHE A 55 -27.38 37.44 -10.75
CA PHE A 55 -28.46 38.31 -10.29
C PHE A 55 -28.29 39.74 -10.80
N GLN A 56 -27.08 40.29 -10.64
CA GLN A 56 -26.76 41.67 -11.00
C GLN A 56 -25.28 41.78 -11.36
N VAL A 57 -24.96 42.71 -12.26
CA VAL A 57 -23.59 43.13 -12.54
C VAL A 57 -23.43 44.54 -11.97
N GLU A 58 -22.48 44.71 -11.06
CA GLU A 58 -22.15 46.00 -10.46
C GLU A 58 -20.82 46.51 -11.00
N THR A 59 -20.68 47.83 -11.14
CA THR A 59 -19.42 48.45 -11.56
C THR A 59 -18.58 48.69 -10.31
N GLU A 60 -17.63 47.80 -10.03
CA GLU A 60 -16.85 47.85 -8.80
C GLU A 60 -15.80 48.97 -8.84
N THR A 61 -15.74 49.77 -7.78
CA THR A 61 -14.72 50.80 -7.54
C THR A 61 -13.84 50.37 -6.36
N LEU A 62 -12.53 50.22 -6.63
CA LEU A 62 -11.43 49.94 -5.69
C LEU A 62 -11.47 48.54 -5.01
N TYR A 63 -10.62 47.64 -5.50
CA TYR A 63 -10.31 46.37 -4.85
C TYR A 63 -9.25 46.55 -3.76
N GLU A 64 -9.48 46.01 -2.56
CA GLU A 64 -8.38 45.65 -1.67
C GLU A 64 -7.57 44.53 -2.33
N LYS A 65 -6.27 44.78 -2.54
CA LYS A 65 -5.35 43.70 -2.92
C LYS A 65 -5.31 42.71 -1.76
N VAL A 66 -5.96 41.56 -1.92
CA VAL A 66 -5.75 40.40 -1.05
C VAL A 66 -4.25 40.11 -1.05
N ASP A 67 -3.63 40.05 0.14
CA ASP A 67 -2.20 39.71 0.25
C ASP A 67 -2.02 38.26 -0.19
N SER A 68 -1.58 38.08 -1.44
CA SER A 68 -1.50 36.78 -2.11
C SER A 68 -0.24 36.00 -1.76
N LYS A 69 0.48 36.38 -0.70
CA LYS A 69 1.74 35.73 -0.31
C LYS A 69 1.58 34.25 0.03
N ASP A 70 0.41 33.86 0.52
CA ASP A 70 0.10 32.49 0.93
C ASP A 70 -0.78 31.74 -0.08
N LEU A 71 -1.00 32.30 -1.28
CA LEU A 71 -1.78 31.67 -2.34
C LEU A 71 -0.84 31.11 -3.42
N TYR A 72 -1.07 29.85 -3.80
CA TYR A 72 -0.41 29.23 -4.95
C TYR A 72 -1.46 28.86 -6.01
N VAL A 73 -1.11 29.04 -7.28
CA VAL A 73 -2.01 28.75 -8.40
C VAL A 73 -1.77 27.33 -8.87
N THR A 74 -2.82 26.52 -8.87
CA THR A 74 -2.81 25.16 -9.38
C THR A 74 -3.88 24.94 -10.45
N SER A 75 -4.14 23.69 -10.80
CA SER A 75 -5.15 23.32 -11.79
C SER A 75 -6.57 23.39 -11.21
N MET A 76 -7.59 23.36 -12.08
CA MET A 76 -8.99 23.21 -11.63
C MET A 76 -9.34 21.79 -11.18
N LEU A 77 -8.39 20.85 -11.17
CA LEU A 77 -8.63 19.50 -10.65
C LEU A 77 -8.78 19.56 -9.14
N TYR A 78 -9.66 18.72 -8.59
CA TYR A 78 -9.84 18.62 -7.15
C TYR A 78 -8.53 18.21 -6.48
N GLU A 79 -8.02 19.08 -5.63
CA GLU A 79 -6.89 18.82 -4.74
C GLU A 79 -7.46 18.46 -3.38
N ARG A 80 -7.19 17.24 -2.93
CA ARG A 80 -7.62 16.82 -1.60
C ARG A 80 -6.80 17.58 -0.57
N GLU A 81 -7.47 18.38 0.24
CA GLU A 81 -6.89 18.90 1.47
C GLU A 81 -6.67 17.71 2.41
N GLU A 82 -5.40 17.38 2.68
CA GLU A 82 -5.06 16.47 3.76
C GLU A 82 -5.18 17.27 5.05
N THR A 83 -6.40 17.35 5.60
CA THR A 83 -6.55 17.79 6.99
C THR A 83 -5.82 16.77 7.86
N GLU A 84 -4.61 17.13 8.29
CA GLU A 84 -3.86 16.43 9.32
C GLU A 84 -4.66 16.56 10.62
N ARG A 85 -5.60 15.63 10.83
CA ARG A 85 -6.19 15.47 12.14
C ARG A 85 -5.09 14.93 13.04
N GLU A 86 -4.59 15.76 13.96
CA GLU A 86 -3.68 15.32 15.01
C GLU A 86 -4.44 14.38 15.95
N VAL A 87 -4.21 13.08 15.78
CA VAL A 87 -4.70 12.06 16.69
C VAL A 87 -3.69 11.90 17.81
N THR A 88 -4.14 12.00 19.05
CA THR A 88 -3.24 11.85 20.18
C THR A 88 -3.07 10.37 20.53
N GLY A 89 -1.86 9.97 20.93
CA GLY A 89 -1.61 8.59 21.39
C GLY A 89 -2.48 8.18 22.59
N GLY A 90 -3.02 9.15 23.35
CA GLY A 90 -3.97 8.90 24.45
C GLY A 90 -5.32 8.36 23.97
N GLU A 91 -5.88 8.93 22.91
CA GLU A 91 -7.15 8.45 22.31
C GLU A 91 -7.02 7.01 21.83
N VAL A 92 -5.88 6.67 21.21
CA VAL A 92 -5.63 5.32 20.72
C VAL A 92 -5.39 4.33 21.86
N THR A 93 -4.75 4.75 22.94
CA THR A 93 -4.58 3.93 24.16
C THR A 93 -5.95 3.53 24.74
N GLU A 94 -6.88 4.47 24.82
CA GLU A 94 -8.26 4.22 25.27
C GLU A 94 -9.01 3.24 24.34
N LEU A 95 -8.81 3.32 23.03
CA LEU A 95 -9.39 2.36 22.09
C LEU A 95 -8.85 0.94 22.31
N VAL A 96 -7.54 0.78 22.49
CA VAL A 96 -6.94 -0.53 22.80
C VAL A 96 -7.48 -1.08 24.12
N TRP A 97 -7.65 -0.22 25.13
CA TRP A 97 -8.24 -0.61 26.41
C TRP A 97 -9.69 -1.09 26.27
N LYS A 98 -10.53 -0.34 25.54
CA LYS A 98 -11.92 -0.74 25.23
C LYS A 98 -11.98 -2.08 24.51
N LEU A 99 -11.08 -2.31 23.56
CA LEU A 99 -10.96 -3.59 22.87
C LEU A 99 -10.61 -4.73 23.83
N CYS A 100 -9.67 -4.53 24.77
CA CYS A 100 -9.36 -5.55 25.77
C CYS A 100 -10.54 -5.93 26.69
N LEU A 101 -11.51 -5.02 26.87
CA LEU A 101 -12.72 -5.28 27.65
C LEU A 101 -13.85 -5.89 26.81
N ALA A 102 -13.83 -5.69 25.50
CA ALA A 102 -14.82 -6.24 24.57
C ALA A 102 -14.57 -7.73 24.32
N HIS A 103 -15.66 -8.49 24.10
CA HIS A 103 -15.54 -9.89 23.69
C HIS A 103 -15.12 -9.98 22.21
N SER A 104 -14.11 -10.79 21.91
CA SER A 104 -13.34 -10.80 20.65
C SER A 104 -14.09 -11.23 19.38
N ALA A 105 -15.43 -11.28 19.40
CA ALA A 105 -16.26 -11.71 18.26
C ALA A 105 -17.58 -10.93 18.12
N THR A 106 -17.68 -9.74 18.71
CA THR A 106 -18.89 -8.90 18.58
C THR A 106 -18.76 -7.87 17.46
N PHE A 107 -19.90 -7.40 16.94
CA PHE A 107 -19.91 -6.27 15.99
C PHE A 107 -19.31 -5.00 16.58
N GLU A 108 -19.49 -4.78 17.89
CA GLU A 108 -18.87 -3.67 18.62
C GLU A 108 -17.34 -3.79 18.63
N ALA A 109 -16.79 -4.97 18.90
CA ALA A 109 -15.35 -5.20 18.84
C ALA A 109 -14.80 -4.97 17.42
N ALA A 110 -15.55 -5.39 16.39
CA ALA A 110 -15.17 -5.16 15.01
C ALA A 110 -15.17 -3.65 14.65
N ASP A 111 -16.17 -2.89 15.10
CA ASP A 111 -16.24 -1.44 14.89
C ASP A 111 -15.11 -0.69 15.63
N LEU A 112 -14.85 -1.06 16.88
CA LEU A 112 -13.73 -0.53 17.67
C LEU A 112 -12.37 -0.87 17.02
N PHE A 113 -12.22 -2.07 16.47
CA PHE A 113 -10.99 -2.49 15.80
C PHE A 113 -10.78 -1.73 14.50
N MET A 114 -11.84 -1.53 13.71
CA MET A 114 -11.76 -0.71 12.51
C MET A 114 -11.41 0.74 12.84
N THR A 115 -12.01 1.29 13.90
CA THR A 115 -11.68 2.63 14.41
C THR A 115 -10.21 2.70 14.81
N LEU A 116 -9.70 1.72 15.58
CA LEU A 116 -8.28 1.62 15.92
C LEU A 116 -7.39 1.66 14.66
N VAL A 117 -7.71 0.87 13.63
CA VAL A 117 -6.95 0.86 12.36
C VAL A 117 -6.94 2.24 11.69
N PHE A 118 -8.07 2.96 11.67
CA PHE A 118 -8.13 4.30 11.11
C PHE A 118 -7.29 5.30 11.91
N GLU A 119 -7.40 5.31 13.24
CA GLU A 119 -6.64 6.22 14.09
C GLU A 119 -5.11 5.95 14.01
N LEU A 120 -4.69 4.68 13.89
CA LEU A 120 -3.27 4.33 13.69
C LEU A 120 -2.67 4.94 12.42
N ARG A 121 -3.47 5.17 11.37
CA ARG A 121 -3.00 5.78 10.10
C ARG A 121 -2.60 7.24 10.26
N HIS A 122 -3.07 7.91 11.30
CA HIS A 122 -2.82 9.32 11.56
C HIS A 122 -1.68 9.54 12.56
N LEU A 123 -1.14 8.47 13.17
CA LEU A 123 -0.05 8.59 14.13
C LEU A 123 1.32 8.65 13.44
N SER A 124 2.18 9.54 13.95
CA SER A 124 3.61 9.53 13.62
C SER A 124 4.30 8.27 14.15
N LEU A 125 5.50 7.99 13.63
CA LEU A 125 6.31 6.87 14.12
C LEU A 125 6.63 7.01 15.62
N GLU A 126 6.93 8.22 16.09
CA GLU A 126 7.20 8.51 17.50
C GLU A 126 5.97 8.24 18.37
N ALA A 127 4.79 8.66 17.93
CA ALA A 127 3.53 8.41 18.63
C ALA A 127 3.20 6.91 18.68
N LEU A 128 3.41 6.19 17.57
CA LEU A 128 3.25 4.74 17.49
C LEU A 128 4.20 3.99 18.44
N LYS A 129 5.45 4.44 18.57
CA LYS A 129 6.41 3.87 19.52
C LYS A 129 5.98 4.08 20.96
N VAL A 130 5.54 5.29 21.30
CA VAL A 130 5.01 5.59 22.65
C VAL A 130 3.77 4.73 22.96
N LEU A 131 2.87 4.57 21.99
CA LEU A 131 1.70 3.70 22.10
C LEU A 131 2.10 2.23 22.31
N TRP A 132 3.06 1.73 21.52
CA TRP A 132 3.58 0.37 21.66
C TRP A 132 4.08 0.09 23.08
N GLN A 133 4.88 1.01 23.65
CA GLN A 133 5.41 0.84 25.00
C GLN A 133 4.33 0.84 26.11
N ARG A 134 3.17 1.45 25.85
CA ARG A 134 2.06 1.57 26.84
C ARG A 134 0.99 0.49 26.70
N SER A 135 0.78 -0.02 25.49
CA SER A 135 -0.40 -0.80 25.12
C SER A 135 -0.09 -2.12 24.41
N SER A 136 1.15 -2.60 24.43
CA SER A 136 1.57 -3.88 23.82
C SER A 136 1.22 -5.12 24.66
N PHE A 137 0.60 -4.95 25.83
CA PHE A 137 0.23 -6.06 26.72
C PHE A 137 -0.87 -6.95 26.13
N LYS A 138 -0.93 -8.20 26.58
CA LYS A 138 -1.97 -9.17 26.21
C LYS A 138 -3.23 -8.94 27.03
N CYS A 139 -4.40 -8.89 26.38
CA CYS A 139 -5.70 -8.91 27.05
C CYS A 139 -6.00 -10.31 27.64
N ARG A 140 -7.17 -10.48 28.27
CA ARG A 140 -7.55 -11.71 29.04
C ARG A 140 -7.51 -13.01 28.23
N ASP A 141 -7.65 -12.94 26.90
CA ASP A 141 -7.65 -14.09 25.97
C ASP A 141 -6.36 -14.20 25.12
N ASN A 142 -5.23 -13.66 25.61
CA ASN A 142 -3.98 -13.46 24.84
C ASN A 142 -4.12 -12.56 23.60
N TRP A 143 -5.29 -11.94 23.40
CA TRP A 143 -5.50 -11.03 22.30
C TRP A 143 -4.62 -9.77 22.45
N GLN A 144 -4.01 -9.33 21.36
CA GLN A 144 -3.19 -8.13 21.28
C GLN A 144 -3.73 -7.20 20.19
N PRO A 145 -4.78 -6.40 20.49
CA PRO A 145 -5.47 -5.59 19.48
C PRO A 145 -4.53 -4.68 18.68
N LEU A 146 -3.52 -4.09 19.34
CA LEU A 146 -2.54 -3.24 18.70
C LEU A 146 -1.67 -4.01 17.69
N VAL A 147 -1.14 -5.17 18.08
CA VAL A 147 -0.35 -6.05 17.20
C VAL A 147 -1.17 -6.47 15.98
N ASP A 148 -2.42 -6.85 16.22
CA ASP A 148 -3.32 -7.34 15.17
C ASP A 148 -3.77 -6.22 14.21
N ALA A 149 -3.85 -4.98 14.69
CA ALA A 149 -4.25 -3.82 13.89
C ALA A 149 -3.11 -3.25 13.01
N LEU A 150 -1.85 -3.34 13.46
CA LEU A 150 -0.69 -2.77 12.75
C LEU A 150 -0.61 -3.19 11.26
N PRO A 151 -0.78 -4.47 10.89
CA PRO A 151 -0.86 -4.93 9.51
C PRO A 151 -1.90 -4.22 8.62
N SER A 152 -3.00 -3.78 9.22
CA SER A 152 -4.12 -3.13 8.50
C SER A 152 -3.98 -1.62 8.40
N CYS A 153 -3.08 -1.02 9.19
CA CYS A 153 -2.77 0.40 9.17
C CYS A 153 -2.21 0.81 7.79
N ALA A 154 -1.25 0.03 7.25
CA ALA A 154 -0.68 0.21 5.91
C ALA A 154 -0.06 1.60 5.62
N THR A 155 0.41 2.32 6.65
CA THR A 155 1.24 3.53 6.50
C THR A 155 2.72 3.20 6.68
N GLU A 156 3.59 4.11 6.24
CA GLU A 156 5.03 3.91 6.37
C GLU A 156 5.46 3.79 7.84
N ALA A 157 4.93 4.66 8.71
CA ALA A 157 5.20 4.63 10.14
C ALA A 157 4.80 3.28 10.79
N CYS A 158 3.66 2.72 10.40
CA CYS A 158 3.23 1.40 10.86
C CYS A 158 4.16 0.28 10.36
N VAL A 159 4.62 0.34 9.11
CA VAL A 159 5.59 -0.63 8.56
C VAL A 159 6.93 -0.56 9.28
N VAL A 160 7.43 0.65 9.55
CA VAL A 160 8.67 0.85 10.29
C VAL A 160 8.56 0.30 11.71
N LEU A 161 7.44 0.55 12.41
CA LEU A 161 7.20 -0.04 13.73
C LEU A 161 7.15 -1.58 13.67
N MET A 162 6.43 -2.17 12.70
CA MET A 162 6.42 -3.63 12.52
C MET A 162 7.85 -4.18 12.33
N LYS A 163 8.69 -3.52 11.54
CA LYS A 163 10.09 -3.88 11.36
C LYS A 163 10.88 -3.81 12.67
N GLU A 164 10.65 -2.81 13.50
CA GLU A 164 11.34 -2.68 14.79
C GLU A 164 10.93 -3.79 15.77
N ILE A 165 9.64 -4.12 15.84
CA ILE A 165 9.11 -5.22 16.66
C ILE A 165 9.71 -6.57 16.22
N ILE A 166 9.82 -6.80 14.90
CA ILE A 166 10.47 -8.00 14.34
C ILE A 166 11.95 -8.05 14.75
N ALA A 167 12.66 -6.92 14.63
CA ALA A 167 14.08 -6.85 14.91
C ALA A 167 14.41 -6.98 16.41
N SER A 168 13.52 -6.54 17.30
CA SER A 168 13.69 -6.66 18.75
C SER A 168 13.28 -8.03 19.30
N GLY A 169 12.56 -8.84 18.51
CA GLY A 169 12.06 -10.14 18.96
C GLY A 169 10.88 -10.04 19.95
N GLU A 170 10.18 -8.90 19.97
CA GLU A 170 9.05 -8.64 20.87
C GLU A 170 7.72 -9.25 20.38
N ALA A 171 7.66 -9.77 19.15
CA ALA A 171 6.48 -10.42 18.59
C ALA A 171 6.62 -11.95 18.51
N GLU A 172 5.49 -12.63 18.69
CA GLU A 172 5.36 -14.07 18.47
C GLU A 172 5.55 -14.44 16.99
N GLU A 173 5.97 -15.67 16.73
CA GLU A 173 6.32 -16.12 15.38
C GLU A 173 5.17 -16.03 14.37
N ASP A 174 3.96 -16.39 14.78
CA ASP A 174 2.74 -16.29 13.97
C ASP A 174 2.40 -14.83 13.64
N LYS A 175 2.63 -13.90 14.59
CA LYS A 175 2.44 -12.46 14.36
C LYS A 175 3.47 -11.92 13.37
N VAL A 176 4.72 -12.34 13.46
CA VAL A 176 5.74 -11.94 12.48
C VAL A 176 5.42 -12.47 11.08
N GLU A 177 4.96 -13.72 10.97
CA GLU A 177 4.46 -14.26 9.69
C GLU A 177 3.33 -13.39 9.13
N TYR A 178 2.34 -13.05 9.96
CA TYR A 178 1.23 -12.20 9.56
C TYR A 178 1.68 -10.81 9.11
N PHE A 179 2.66 -10.19 9.79
CA PHE A 179 3.24 -8.91 9.39
C PHE A 179 3.80 -8.98 7.97
N PHE A 180 4.59 -10.00 7.65
CA PHE A 180 5.16 -10.14 6.31
C PHE A 180 4.11 -10.41 5.24
N TRP A 181 3.10 -11.26 5.52
CA TRP A 181 2.02 -11.52 4.56
C TRP A 181 1.18 -10.27 4.28
N SER A 182 0.98 -9.42 5.30
CA SER A 182 0.21 -8.18 5.19
C SER A 182 0.81 -7.18 4.20
N LEU A 183 2.13 -7.19 3.99
CA LEU A 183 2.83 -6.28 3.08
C LEU A 183 2.27 -6.34 1.65
N SER A 184 1.79 -7.51 1.23
CA SER A 184 1.17 -7.70 -0.09
C SER A 184 -0.14 -6.93 -0.29
N PHE A 185 -0.78 -6.51 0.80
CA PHE A 185 -2.07 -5.82 0.78
C PHE A 185 -1.96 -4.30 0.92
N ILE A 186 -0.76 -3.75 1.17
CA ILE A 186 -0.54 -2.30 1.28
C ILE A 186 -0.93 -1.61 -0.03
N PRO A 187 -1.97 -0.75 -0.08
CA PRO A 187 -2.53 -0.23 -1.35
C PRO A 187 -1.61 0.74 -2.07
N LYS A 188 -0.87 1.57 -1.33
CA LYS A 188 0.05 2.58 -1.86
C LYS A 188 1.42 2.43 -1.20
N PRO A 189 2.26 1.47 -1.63
CA PRO A 189 3.60 1.33 -1.10
C PRO A 189 4.43 2.60 -1.36
N THR A 190 5.33 2.94 -0.44
CA THR A 190 6.30 4.04 -0.59
C THR A 190 7.71 3.49 -0.73
N SER A 191 8.64 4.32 -1.21
CA SER A 191 10.06 3.96 -1.24
C SER A 191 10.64 3.75 0.16
N GLY A 192 10.20 4.54 1.16
CA GLY A 192 10.65 4.42 2.55
C GLY A 192 10.24 3.10 3.21
N MET A 193 9.05 2.57 2.89
CA MET A 193 8.66 1.22 3.30
C MET A 193 9.61 0.15 2.75
N ILE A 194 9.99 0.24 1.47
CA ILE A 194 10.91 -0.72 0.84
C ILE A 194 12.30 -0.62 1.46
N GLU A 195 12.80 0.61 1.62
CA GLU A 195 14.12 0.90 2.18
C GLU A 195 14.24 0.39 3.63
N SER A 196 13.23 0.64 4.46
CA SER A 196 13.23 0.22 5.87
C SER A 196 13.20 -1.31 6.05
N LEU A 197 12.54 -2.03 5.14
CA LEU A 197 12.41 -3.48 5.18
C LEU A 197 13.57 -4.22 4.50
N ALA A 198 14.25 -3.62 3.52
CA ALA A 198 15.31 -4.27 2.74
C ALA A 198 16.40 -4.96 3.59
N PRO A 199 16.85 -4.42 4.75
CA PRO A 199 17.84 -5.09 5.59
C PRO A 199 17.38 -6.46 6.13
N LEU A 200 16.07 -6.68 6.29
CA LEU A 200 15.52 -7.94 6.82
C LEU A 200 15.77 -9.14 5.89
N LEU A 201 16.02 -8.90 4.60
CA LEU A 201 16.40 -9.96 3.65
C LEU A 201 17.77 -10.55 3.95
N ASN A 202 18.64 -9.79 4.60
CA ASN A 202 19.99 -10.22 4.98
C ASN A 202 20.06 -10.73 6.43
N SER A 203 18.93 -10.78 7.15
CA SER A 203 18.90 -11.30 8.51
C SER A 203 19.18 -12.81 8.52
N PRO A 204 20.05 -13.31 9.43
CA PRO A 204 20.25 -14.74 9.60
C PRO A 204 18.92 -15.46 9.87
N GLY A 205 18.62 -16.51 9.10
CA GLY A 205 17.35 -17.24 9.23
C GLY A 205 16.12 -16.46 8.75
N ALA A 206 16.29 -15.51 7.83
CA ALA A 206 15.18 -14.78 7.22
C ALA A 206 14.09 -15.74 6.70
N ARG A 207 12.86 -15.56 7.18
CA ARG A 207 11.72 -16.43 6.90
C ARG A 207 11.30 -16.36 5.42
N GLN A 208 10.68 -17.41 4.91
CA GLN A 208 10.08 -17.41 3.57
C GLN A 208 9.10 -16.25 3.37
N SER A 209 8.28 -15.95 4.37
CA SER A 209 7.33 -14.84 4.37
C SER A 209 8.04 -13.48 4.19
N CYS A 210 9.22 -13.29 4.79
CA CYS A 210 10.04 -12.08 4.61
C CYS A 210 10.37 -11.86 3.14
N PHE A 211 10.96 -12.86 2.47
CA PHE A 211 11.30 -12.78 1.05
C PHE A 211 10.07 -12.51 0.17
N LEU A 212 8.99 -13.27 0.38
CA LEU A 212 7.81 -13.18 -0.46
C LEU A 212 6.98 -11.91 -0.21
N GLY A 213 6.90 -11.46 1.04
CA GLY A 213 6.20 -10.24 1.45
C GLY A 213 6.89 -8.98 0.95
N ILE A 214 8.22 -8.87 1.15
CA ILE A 214 9.00 -7.72 0.68
C ILE A 214 8.99 -7.64 -0.86
N THR A 215 9.13 -8.77 -1.55
CA THR A 215 9.09 -8.76 -3.02
C THR A 215 7.69 -8.53 -3.59
N ALA A 216 6.62 -8.91 -2.89
CA ALA A 216 5.25 -8.53 -3.24
C ALA A 216 5.02 -7.02 -3.08
N LEU A 217 5.52 -6.42 -1.99
CA LEU A 217 5.49 -4.98 -1.78
C LEU A 217 6.23 -4.23 -2.90
N LEU A 218 7.43 -4.72 -3.25
CA LEU A 218 8.25 -4.18 -4.32
C LEU A 218 7.55 -4.23 -5.68
N HIS A 219 6.91 -5.36 -5.99
CA HIS A 219 6.13 -5.51 -7.21
C HIS A 219 4.97 -4.51 -7.27
N ARG A 220 4.23 -4.34 -6.16
CA ARG A 220 3.11 -3.40 -6.12
C ARG A 220 3.59 -1.95 -6.27
N PHE A 221 4.72 -1.59 -5.65
CA PHE A 221 5.36 -0.28 -5.86
C PHE A 221 5.69 -0.04 -7.33
N CYS A 222 6.42 -0.96 -7.97
CA CYS A 222 6.81 -0.83 -9.38
C CYS A 222 5.64 -0.96 -10.37
N SER A 223 4.49 -1.50 -9.94
CA SER A 223 3.27 -1.53 -10.74
C SER A 223 2.52 -0.20 -10.68
N ALA A 224 2.63 0.53 -9.56
CA ALA A 224 2.01 1.84 -9.37
C ALA A 224 2.88 2.98 -9.93
N TYR A 225 4.22 2.84 -9.84
CA TYR A 225 5.18 3.85 -10.29
C TYR A 225 6.06 3.25 -11.38
N SER A 226 5.99 3.80 -12.59
CA SER A 226 6.80 3.36 -13.73
C SER A 226 7.38 4.58 -14.47
N PRO A 227 8.70 4.60 -14.77
CA PRO A 227 9.71 3.59 -14.42
C PRO A 227 10.09 3.62 -12.91
N CYS A 228 10.41 2.45 -12.33
CA CYS A 228 10.79 2.33 -10.91
C CYS A 228 12.25 1.88 -10.69
N ASP A 229 12.95 1.47 -11.74
CA ASP A 229 14.30 0.93 -11.73
C ASP A 229 15.35 1.95 -11.26
N GLY A 230 15.08 3.24 -11.43
CA GLY A 230 15.91 4.33 -10.91
C GLY A 230 15.82 4.57 -9.40
N VAL A 231 14.90 3.92 -8.68
CA VAL A 231 14.68 4.17 -7.24
C VAL A 231 15.72 3.40 -6.40
N PRO A 232 16.51 4.08 -5.53
CA PRO A 232 17.57 3.43 -4.74
C PRO A 232 17.10 2.27 -3.86
N ALA A 233 15.92 2.39 -3.27
CA ALA A 233 15.31 1.32 -2.46
C ALA A 233 15.04 0.05 -3.28
N VAL A 234 14.53 0.21 -4.51
CA VAL A 234 14.28 -0.88 -5.45
C VAL A 234 15.59 -1.55 -5.85
N GLN A 235 16.60 -0.76 -6.24
CA GLN A 235 17.91 -1.25 -6.61
C GLN A 235 18.59 -2.03 -5.48
N THR A 236 18.41 -1.59 -4.23
CA THR A 236 18.96 -2.26 -3.06
C THR A 236 18.37 -3.66 -2.90
N VAL A 237 17.04 -3.80 -2.96
CA VAL A 237 16.39 -5.12 -2.88
C VAL A 237 16.79 -6.01 -4.06
N THR A 238 16.75 -5.49 -5.29
CA THR A 238 17.10 -6.27 -6.49
C THR A 238 18.56 -6.73 -6.49
N ARG A 239 19.49 -5.89 -6.01
CA ARG A 239 20.89 -6.27 -5.83
C ARG A 239 21.04 -7.36 -4.77
N THR A 240 20.36 -7.23 -3.62
CA THR A 240 20.34 -8.26 -2.58
C THR A 240 19.87 -9.60 -3.15
N LEU A 241 18.73 -9.64 -3.87
CA LEU A 241 18.26 -10.84 -4.55
C LEU A 241 19.28 -11.40 -5.55
N GLY A 242 19.95 -10.53 -6.32
CA GLY A 242 21.01 -10.93 -7.25
C GLY A 242 22.21 -11.61 -6.57
N THR A 243 22.59 -11.17 -5.37
CA THR A 243 23.70 -11.80 -4.61
C THR A 243 23.39 -13.24 -4.21
N PHE A 244 22.13 -13.55 -3.87
CA PHE A 244 21.70 -14.90 -3.55
C PHE A 244 21.78 -15.87 -4.74
N LEU A 245 21.67 -15.37 -5.98
CA LEU A 245 21.78 -16.21 -7.19
C LEU A 245 23.20 -16.72 -7.45
N ARG A 246 24.23 -16.11 -6.83
CA ARG A 246 25.65 -16.46 -7.03
C ARG A 246 26.07 -16.52 -8.51
N GLY A 247 25.38 -15.78 -9.38
CA GLY A 247 25.63 -15.69 -10.82
C GLY A 247 25.00 -16.79 -11.69
N ASN A 248 24.83 -18.02 -11.20
CA ASN A 248 24.36 -19.14 -12.02
C ASN A 248 23.45 -20.15 -11.29
N CYS A 249 22.98 -19.82 -10.08
CA CYS A 249 22.09 -20.64 -9.28
C CYS A 249 22.64 -22.03 -8.91
N THR A 250 23.96 -22.20 -8.81
CA THR A 250 24.56 -23.48 -8.40
C THR A 250 24.29 -23.75 -6.93
N VAL A 251 23.90 -24.99 -6.64
CA VAL A 251 23.61 -25.50 -5.29
C VAL A 251 24.38 -26.79 -5.04
N GLN A 252 24.81 -27.02 -3.79
CA GLN A 252 25.60 -28.21 -3.42
C GLN A 252 24.81 -29.24 -2.60
N ASP A 253 23.78 -28.81 -1.89
CA ASP A 253 23.01 -29.64 -0.96
C ASP A 253 21.50 -29.29 -1.03
N SER A 254 20.68 -30.04 -0.29
CA SER A 254 19.22 -29.87 -0.29
C SER A 254 18.75 -28.58 0.41
N GLU A 255 19.55 -28.02 1.31
CA GLU A 255 19.22 -26.78 2.02
C GLU A 255 19.39 -25.59 1.07
N GLN A 256 20.54 -25.52 0.39
CA GLN A 256 20.82 -24.55 -0.67
C GLN A 256 19.82 -24.67 -1.83
N LEU A 257 19.36 -25.89 -2.15
CA LEU A 257 18.30 -26.09 -3.14
C LEU A 257 17.01 -25.36 -2.73
N SER A 258 16.60 -25.51 -1.47
CA SER A 258 15.36 -24.91 -0.94
C SER A 258 15.49 -23.39 -0.86
N GLU A 259 16.63 -22.88 -0.40
CA GLU A 259 16.95 -21.45 -0.36
C GLU A 259 16.93 -20.83 -1.77
N MET A 260 17.60 -21.47 -2.73
CA MET A 260 17.63 -20.98 -4.11
C MET A 260 16.23 -20.97 -4.75
N GLN A 261 15.40 -21.99 -4.48
CA GLN A 261 14.00 -21.98 -4.95
C GLN A 261 13.19 -20.84 -4.34
N LEU A 262 13.40 -20.52 -3.06
CA LEU A 262 12.75 -19.39 -2.40
C LEU A 262 13.18 -18.07 -3.05
N VAL A 263 14.47 -17.88 -3.30
CA VAL A 263 15.02 -16.68 -3.94
C VAL A 263 14.45 -16.49 -5.35
N LEU A 264 14.40 -17.57 -6.15
CA LEU A 264 13.81 -17.53 -7.50
C LEU A 264 12.31 -17.20 -7.47
N LYS A 265 11.56 -17.73 -6.49
CA LYS A 265 10.16 -17.35 -6.26
C LYS A 265 10.03 -15.88 -5.87
N ALA A 266 10.90 -15.37 -5.01
CA ALA A 266 10.91 -13.97 -4.59
C ALA A 266 11.19 -13.03 -5.78
N ILE A 267 12.17 -13.37 -6.63
CA ILE A 267 12.44 -12.65 -7.89
C ILE A 267 11.22 -12.66 -8.81
N GLY A 268 10.58 -13.82 -8.98
CA GLY A 268 9.36 -13.91 -9.78
C GLY A 268 8.18 -13.13 -9.20
N ASN A 269 8.11 -13.00 -7.86
CA ASN A 269 7.13 -12.17 -7.18
C ASN A 269 7.38 -10.69 -7.41
N ALA A 270 8.64 -10.23 -7.35
CA ALA A 270 9.06 -8.85 -7.60
C ALA A 270 8.72 -8.37 -9.02
N GLY A 271 8.69 -9.27 -10.01
CA GLY A 271 8.25 -8.97 -11.37
C GLY A 271 9.11 -7.89 -12.04
N LEU A 272 8.48 -6.83 -12.56
CA LEU A 272 9.15 -5.71 -13.24
C LEU A 272 10.36 -5.16 -12.46
N ALA A 273 10.28 -5.11 -11.13
CA ALA A 273 11.35 -4.61 -10.27
C ALA A 273 12.66 -5.42 -10.38
N ALA A 274 12.56 -6.70 -10.75
CA ALA A 274 13.68 -7.61 -10.89
C ALA A 274 14.09 -7.85 -12.36
N ALA A 275 13.63 -7.01 -13.29
CA ALA A 275 13.93 -7.16 -14.72
C ALA A 275 15.44 -7.18 -15.02
N SER A 276 16.26 -6.46 -14.26
CA SER A 276 17.72 -6.48 -14.40
C SER A 276 18.38 -7.83 -14.08
N LEU A 277 17.67 -8.76 -13.42
CA LEU A 277 18.14 -10.12 -13.14
C LEU A 277 17.83 -11.11 -14.28
N ALA A 278 17.14 -10.69 -15.34
CA ALA A 278 16.78 -11.55 -16.47
C ALA A 278 17.96 -12.34 -17.09
N PRO A 279 19.15 -11.75 -17.31
CA PRO A 279 20.29 -12.50 -17.87
C PRO A 279 20.75 -13.65 -16.96
N VAL A 280 20.74 -13.43 -15.65
CA VAL A 280 21.11 -14.45 -14.64
C VAL A 280 20.06 -15.55 -14.61
N LEU A 281 18.77 -15.20 -14.60
CA LEU A 281 17.67 -16.17 -14.63
C LEU A 281 17.72 -17.04 -15.89
N SER A 282 18.04 -16.45 -17.05
CA SER A 282 18.22 -17.20 -18.30
C SER A 282 19.35 -18.22 -18.18
N SER A 283 20.49 -17.81 -17.62
CA SER A 283 21.63 -18.69 -17.37
C SER A 283 21.24 -19.85 -16.45
N CYS A 284 20.56 -19.55 -15.33
CA CYS A 284 20.08 -20.54 -14.38
C CYS A 284 19.12 -21.58 -15.00
N ALA A 285 18.26 -21.15 -15.92
CA ALA A 285 17.32 -22.03 -16.63
C ALA A 285 18.01 -22.93 -17.67
N SER A 286 19.04 -22.41 -18.36
CA SER A 286 19.72 -23.12 -19.46
C SER A 286 20.85 -24.05 -19.01
N LEU A 287 21.47 -23.80 -17.85
CA LEU A 287 22.60 -24.59 -17.38
C LEU A 287 22.17 -26.01 -16.99
N GLY A 288 22.64 -27.00 -17.76
CA GLY A 288 22.34 -28.41 -17.52
C GLY A 288 22.94 -28.98 -16.23
N SER A 289 23.92 -28.29 -15.63
CA SER A 289 24.47 -28.64 -14.31
C SER A 289 23.53 -28.32 -13.15
N ASN A 290 22.53 -27.46 -13.36
CA ASN A 290 21.55 -27.13 -12.32
C ASN A 290 20.48 -28.21 -12.21
N PRO A 291 20.01 -28.53 -10.98
CA PRO A 291 18.87 -29.43 -10.77
C PRO A 291 17.63 -28.98 -11.54
N MET A 292 16.78 -29.93 -11.92
CA MET A 292 15.57 -29.66 -12.70
C MET A 292 14.66 -28.65 -12.00
N GLU A 293 14.57 -28.73 -10.67
CA GLU A 293 13.78 -27.86 -9.81
C GLU A 293 14.25 -26.40 -9.90
N ILE A 294 15.57 -26.16 -9.91
CA ILE A 294 16.15 -24.82 -10.07
C ILE A 294 15.86 -24.27 -11.45
N ARG A 295 16.04 -25.10 -12.49
CA ARG A 295 15.78 -24.70 -13.88
C ARG A 295 14.31 -24.33 -14.08
N LEU A 296 13.39 -25.12 -13.52
CA LEU A 296 11.95 -24.83 -13.55
C LEU A 296 11.61 -23.57 -12.76
N ALA A 297 12.16 -23.39 -11.56
CA ALA A 297 11.94 -22.19 -10.75
C ALA A 297 12.46 -20.93 -11.46
N ALA A 298 13.61 -21.00 -12.13
CA ALA A 298 14.16 -19.90 -12.92
C ALA A 298 13.26 -19.54 -14.11
N ILE A 299 12.69 -20.53 -14.81
CA ILE A 299 11.70 -20.29 -15.86
C ILE A 299 10.44 -19.62 -15.28
N GLN A 300 9.92 -20.12 -14.14
CA GLN A 300 8.74 -19.56 -13.49
C GLN A 300 8.95 -18.12 -13.00
N ALA A 301 10.18 -17.75 -12.63
CA ALA A 301 10.52 -16.40 -12.21
C ALA A 301 10.27 -15.34 -13.31
N PHE A 302 10.26 -15.71 -14.59
CA PHE A 302 9.97 -14.79 -15.68
C PHE A 302 8.49 -14.38 -15.80
N ARG A 303 7.55 -15.03 -15.08
CA ARG A 303 6.10 -14.84 -15.26
C ARG A 303 5.64 -13.37 -15.22
N ARG A 304 6.31 -12.54 -14.42
CA ARG A 304 5.97 -11.11 -14.23
C ARG A 304 7.06 -10.14 -14.70
N ILE A 305 8.06 -10.64 -15.41
CA ILE A 305 9.13 -9.82 -16.01
C ILE A 305 8.74 -9.56 -17.47
N PRO A 306 8.75 -8.31 -17.96
CA PRO A 306 8.38 -8.01 -19.34
C PRO A 306 9.35 -8.67 -20.32
N CYS A 307 8.82 -9.19 -21.43
CA CYS A 307 9.62 -9.87 -22.46
C CYS A 307 10.61 -8.93 -23.18
N SER A 308 10.37 -7.62 -23.15
CA SER A 308 11.27 -6.60 -23.71
C SER A 308 12.54 -6.38 -22.90
N ALA A 309 12.64 -6.99 -21.70
CA ALA A 309 13.85 -6.99 -20.88
C ALA A 309 14.76 -8.22 -21.15
N ARG A 310 14.50 -8.95 -22.24
CA ARG A 310 15.35 -10.07 -22.71
C ARG A 310 16.49 -9.60 -23.60
#